data_AF-A0A2R4QGH0-F1
#
_entry.id   AF-A0A2R4QGH0-F1
#
_cell.length_a   1.000
_cell.length_b   1.000
_cell.length_c   1.000
_cell.angle_alpha   90.00
_cell.angle_beta   90.00
_cell.angle_gamma   90.00
#
_symmetry.space_group_name_H-M   'P 1'
#
loop_
_entity.id
_entity.type
_entity.pdbx_description
1 polymer ?
#
loop_
_entity_poly.entity_id
_entity_poly.type
_entity_poly.pdbx_seq_one_letter_code
_entity_poly.pdbx_strand_id
1 'polypeptide(L)'
;LADVWSLGIILFIMLNASMPFDDSNLRKLLKDQMSRNWVFRSRVRDTVSAVAKSIVRHILEPDITLRLTLERVLGHEWVRTRKEKSSSLVGRLVHSAPPIQLQQPVPNNTTRNANASTFRDSSENSSNTTNISENLPLTAHNADRQ
;
A
#
# COMPACT_ATOMS: atom_id res chain seq x y z
N LEU A 1 -23.97 -24.36 -2.95
CA LEU A 1 -22.72 -25.09 -3.33
C LEU A 1 -22.29 -24.80 -4.75
N ALA A 2 -23.22 -24.76 -5.71
CA ALA A 2 -22.95 -24.28 -7.07
C ALA A 2 -22.45 -22.82 -7.10
N ASP A 3 -22.95 -21.95 -6.21
CA ASP A 3 -22.56 -20.53 -6.16
C ASP A 3 -21.08 -20.33 -5.82
N VAL A 4 -20.56 -21.17 -4.92
CA VAL A 4 -19.13 -21.11 -4.56
C VAL A 4 -18.27 -21.56 -5.74
N TRP A 5 -18.74 -22.53 -6.52
CA TRP A 5 -18.03 -22.95 -7.72
C TRP A 5 -17.97 -21.82 -8.76
N SER A 6 -19.11 -21.20 -9.09
CA SER A 6 -19.14 -20.08 -10.04
C SER A 6 -18.30 -18.90 -9.55
N LEU A 7 -18.30 -18.61 -8.24
CA LEU A 7 -17.39 -17.62 -7.64
C LEU A 7 -15.92 -17.93 -7.94
N GLY A 8 -15.51 -19.19 -7.84
CA GLY A 8 -14.14 -19.61 -8.16
C GLY A 8 -13.76 -19.37 -9.62
N ILE A 9 -14.70 -19.64 -10.55
CA ILE A 9 -14.50 -19.40 -11.99
C ILE A 9 -14.32 -17.90 -12.25
N ILE A 10 -15.22 -17.07 -11.72
CA ILE A 10 -15.14 -15.61 -11.88
C ILE A 10 -13.86 -15.06 -11.27
N LEU A 11 -13.49 -15.52 -10.06
CA LEU A 11 -12.26 -15.10 -9.40
C LEU A 11 -11.01 -15.49 -10.21
N PHE A 12 -10.96 -16.71 -10.76
CA PHE A 12 -9.88 -17.14 -11.62
C PHE A 12 -9.75 -16.23 -12.85
N ILE A 13 -10.86 -15.93 -13.52
CA ILE A 13 -10.89 -15.05 -14.69
C ILE A 13 -10.37 -13.66 -14.33
N MET A 14 -10.79 -13.09 -13.21
CA MET A 14 -10.31 -11.76 -12.77
C MET A 14 -8.80 -11.72 -12.51
N LEU A 15 -8.23 -12.80 -11.97
CA LEU A 15 -6.79 -12.87 -11.66
C LEU A 15 -5.92 -13.27 -12.85
N ASN A 16 -6.47 -14.04 -13.79
CA ASN A 16 -5.71 -14.68 -14.87
C ASN A 16 -6.04 -14.17 -16.27
N ALA A 17 -7.11 -13.37 -16.40
CA ALA A 17 -7.67 -12.89 -17.66
C ALA A 17 -7.94 -14.01 -18.69
N SER A 18 -8.29 -15.21 -18.21
CA SER A 18 -8.71 -16.31 -19.07
C SER A 18 -9.58 -17.32 -18.36
N MET A 19 -10.34 -18.09 -19.15
CA MET A 19 -11.11 -19.22 -18.64
C MET A 19 -10.18 -20.29 -18.04
N PRO A 20 -10.57 -20.93 -16.92
CA PRO A 20 -9.81 -22.04 -16.33
C PRO A 20 -9.94 -23.33 -17.14
N PHE A 21 -11.05 -23.50 -17.86
CA PHE A 21 -11.35 -24.71 -18.62
C PHE A 21 -11.87 -24.36 -20.02
N ASP A 22 -11.66 -25.28 -20.95
CA ASP A 22 -12.15 -25.22 -22.32
C ASP A 22 -13.49 -25.95 -22.42
N ASP A 23 -14.53 -25.28 -22.93
CA ASP A 23 -15.90 -25.77 -23.06
C ASP A 23 -16.22 -26.37 -24.44
N SER A 24 -15.26 -26.38 -25.37
CA SER A 24 -15.41 -26.96 -26.71
C SER A 24 -15.75 -28.45 -26.69
N ASN A 25 -15.32 -29.17 -25.65
CA ASN A 25 -15.60 -30.59 -25.47
C ASN A 25 -15.98 -30.90 -24.02
N LEU A 26 -17.25 -31.26 -23.81
CA LEU A 26 -17.79 -31.53 -22.47
C LEU A 26 -17.03 -32.63 -21.71
N ARG A 27 -16.60 -33.71 -22.39
CA ARG A 27 -15.86 -34.80 -21.72
C ARG A 27 -14.50 -34.32 -21.22
N LYS A 28 -13.80 -33.52 -22.03
CA LYS A 28 -12.52 -32.92 -21.65
C LYS A 28 -12.72 -31.90 -20.53
N LEU A 29 -13.72 -31.02 -20.64
CA LEU A 29 -14.09 -30.05 -19.62
C LEU A 29 -14.28 -30.73 -18.25
N LEU A 30 -15.13 -31.77 -18.20
CA LEU A 30 -15.40 -32.49 -16.97
C LEU A 30 -14.14 -33.19 -16.43
N LYS A 31 -13.32 -33.79 -17.31
CA LYS A 31 -12.04 -34.39 -16.91
C LYS A 31 -11.10 -33.35 -16.32
N ASP A 32 -10.98 -32.19 -16.94
CA ASP A 32 -10.10 -31.10 -16.49
C ASP A 32 -10.59 -30.54 -15.15
N GLN A 33 -11.91 -30.38 -14.97
CA GLN A 33 -12.50 -29.99 -13.69
C GLN A 33 -12.17 -31.02 -12.60
N MET A 34 -12.47 -32.31 -12.81
CA MET A 34 -12.25 -33.37 -11.82
C MET A 34 -10.77 -33.58 -11.47
N SER A 35 -9.86 -33.35 -12.42
CA SER A 35 -8.41 -33.49 -12.21
C SER A 35 -7.73 -32.20 -11.77
N ARG A 36 -8.48 -31.12 -11.54
CA ARG A 36 -7.94 -29.78 -11.18
C ARG A 36 -6.94 -29.27 -12.22
N ASN A 37 -7.17 -29.60 -13.49
CA ASN A 37 -6.29 -29.25 -14.60
C ASN A 37 -6.54 -27.80 -15.06
N TRP A 38 -6.01 -26.86 -14.30
CA TRP A 38 -5.98 -25.44 -14.65
C TRP A 38 -4.73 -24.79 -14.05
N VAL A 39 -4.18 -23.79 -14.72
CA VAL A 39 -2.95 -23.13 -14.29
C VAL A 39 -3.01 -21.62 -14.53
N PHE A 40 -2.35 -20.87 -13.65
CA PHE A 40 -2.11 -19.45 -13.88
C PHE A 40 -1.10 -19.27 -15.01
N ARG A 41 -1.39 -18.35 -15.92
CA ARG A 41 -0.53 -17.98 -17.04
C ARG A 41 0.80 -17.44 -16.52
N SER A 42 1.88 -17.73 -17.21
CA SER A 42 3.24 -17.32 -16.80
C SER A 42 3.35 -15.83 -16.50
N ARG A 43 2.66 -14.97 -17.27
CA ARG A 43 2.68 -13.51 -17.10
C ARG A 43 2.14 -13.02 -15.74
N VAL A 44 1.19 -13.73 -15.16
CA VAL A 44 0.57 -13.35 -13.87
C VAL A 44 1.02 -14.25 -12.72
N ARG A 45 1.77 -15.31 -13.03
CA ARG A 45 2.18 -16.32 -12.05
C ARG A 45 2.94 -15.68 -10.91
N ASP A 46 3.85 -14.74 -11.16
CA ASP A 46 4.68 -14.19 -10.08
C ASP A 46 4.04 -12.96 -9.42
N THR A 47 3.05 -12.33 -10.07
CA THR A 47 2.34 -11.16 -9.53
C THR A 47 1.17 -11.54 -8.64
N VAL A 48 0.48 -12.66 -8.93
CA VAL A 48 -0.61 -13.16 -8.10
C VAL A 48 -0.03 -13.84 -6.85
N SER A 49 -0.42 -13.35 -5.67
CA SER A 49 0.09 -13.87 -4.40
C SER A 49 -0.22 -15.36 -4.20
N ALA A 50 0.65 -16.07 -3.49
CA ALA A 50 0.45 -17.50 -3.20
C ALA A 50 -0.89 -17.76 -2.47
N VAL A 51 -1.27 -16.86 -1.55
CA VAL A 51 -2.53 -16.92 -0.80
C VAL A 51 -3.75 -16.75 -1.72
N ALA A 52 -3.66 -15.90 -2.75
CA ALA A 52 -4.70 -15.76 -3.77
C ALA A 52 -4.87 -17.03 -4.63
N LYS A 53 -3.75 -17.63 -5.04
CA LYS A 53 -3.80 -18.91 -5.77
C LYS A 53 -4.37 -20.02 -4.89
N SER A 54 -4.04 -20.02 -3.60
CA SER A 54 -4.52 -20.98 -2.62
C SER A 54 -6.05 -20.93 -2.48
N ILE A 55 -6.64 -19.74 -2.30
CA ILE A 55 -8.10 -19.65 -2.15
C ILE A 55 -8.84 -20.15 -3.41
N VAL A 56 -8.31 -19.83 -4.61
CA VAL A 56 -8.89 -20.33 -5.88
C VAL A 56 -8.85 -21.85 -5.94
N ARG A 57 -7.77 -22.50 -5.48
CA ARG A 57 -7.68 -23.97 -5.41
C ARG A 57 -8.74 -24.59 -4.51
N HIS A 58 -8.97 -24.02 -3.33
CA HIS A 58 -9.96 -24.55 -2.40
C HIS A 58 -11.41 -24.30 -2.84
N ILE A 59 -11.66 -23.22 -3.57
CA ILE A 59 -12.99 -22.92 -4.14
C ILE A 59 -13.28 -23.85 -5.33
N LEU A 60 -12.30 -24.09 -6.21
CA LEU A 60 -12.40 -24.96 -7.37
C LEU A 60 -12.07 -26.44 -7.06
N GLU A 61 -12.31 -26.86 -5.83
CA GLU A 61 -12.17 -28.25 -5.41
C GLU A 61 -13.36 -29.08 -5.93
N PRO A 62 -13.13 -30.13 -6.74
CA PRO A 62 -14.22 -30.96 -7.28
C PRO A 62 -15.02 -31.67 -6.19
N ASP A 63 -14.34 -32.18 -5.16
CA ASP A 63 -14.99 -32.82 -4.03
C ASP A 63 -15.71 -31.78 -3.16
N ILE A 64 -17.04 -31.92 -3.08
CA ILE A 64 -17.92 -31.02 -2.32
C ILE A 64 -17.57 -31.01 -0.83
N THR A 65 -17.11 -32.12 -0.28
CA THR A 65 -16.77 -32.26 1.14
C THR A 65 -15.48 -31.52 1.50
N LEU A 66 -14.58 -31.38 0.53
CA LEU A 66 -13.31 -30.66 0.66
C LEU A 66 -13.43 -29.20 0.19
N ARG A 67 -14.45 -28.88 -0.61
CA ARG A 67 -14.69 -27.53 -1.13
C ARG A 67 -14.95 -26.53 -0.01
N LEU A 68 -14.29 -25.39 -0.11
CA LEU A 68 -14.45 -24.31 0.86
C LEU A 68 -15.91 -23.82 0.88
N THR A 69 -16.52 -23.70 2.05
CA THR A 69 -17.84 -23.05 2.19
C THR A 69 -17.71 -21.54 2.07
N LEU A 70 -18.80 -20.83 1.76
CA LEU A 70 -18.77 -19.37 1.62
C LEU A 70 -18.28 -18.67 2.90
N GLU A 71 -18.70 -19.13 4.07
CA GLU A 71 -18.23 -18.63 5.37
C GLU A 71 -16.71 -18.76 5.51
N ARG A 72 -16.16 -19.92 5.11
CA ARG A 72 -14.71 -20.16 5.12
C ARG A 72 -13.97 -19.34 4.07
N VAL A 73 -14.59 -19.09 2.90
CA VAL A 73 -14.05 -18.18 1.87
C VAL A 73 -13.91 -16.76 2.43
N LEU A 74 -14.94 -16.24 3.09
CA LEU A 74 -14.92 -14.90 3.71
C LEU A 74 -13.90 -14.81 4.85
N GLY A 75 -13.71 -15.92 5.58
CA GLY A 75 -12.70 -16.06 6.62
C GLY A 75 -11.26 -16.25 6.11
N HIS A 76 -11.06 -16.49 4.82
CA HIS A 76 -9.74 -16.80 4.25
C HIS A 76 -8.83 -15.56 4.27
N GLU A 77 -7.54 -15.76 4.54
CA GLU A 77 -6.55 -14.69 4.69
C GLU A 77 -6.57 -13.72 3.51
N TRP A 78 -6.57 -14.22 2.27
CA TRP A 78 -6.63 -13.40 1.06
C TRP A 78 -7.76 -12.35 1.06
N VAL A 79 -8.93 -12.70 1.61
CA VAL A 79 -10.09 -11.78 1.69
C VAL A 79 -9.91 -10.82 2.88
N ARG A 80 -9.36 -11.30 4.00
CA ARG A 80 -9.21 -10.53 5.24
C ARG A 80 -8.07 -9.51 5.21
N THR A 81 -7.01 -9.71 4.43
CA THR A 81 -5.80 -8.87 4.42
C THR A 81 -6.06 -7.37 4.18
N ARG A 82 -7.20 -6.98 3.59
CA ARG A 82 -7.55 -5.57 3.37
C ARG A 82 -8.20 -4.85 4.55
N LYS A 83 -8.82 -5.55 5.52
CA LYS A 83 -9.50 -4.89 6.65
C LYS A 83 -8.55 -4.18 7.61
N GLU A 84 -7.30 -4.64 7.72
CA GLU A 84 -6.35 -4.19 8.75
C GLU A 84 -5.56 -2.93 8.34
N LYS A 85 -5.49 -2.58 7.05
CA LYS A 85 -4.62 -1.48 6.57
C LYS A 85 -5.27 -0.09 6.61
N SER A 86 -6.55 0.04 6.94
CA SER A 86 -7.26 1.32 7.02
C SER A 86 -7.41 1.88 8.44
N SER A 87 -7.01 1.15 9.50
CA SER A 87 -7.22 1.55 10.89
C SER A 87 -6.02 2.25 11.57
N SER A 88 -4.83 2.29 10.94
CA SER A 88 -3.61 2.80 11.61
C SER A 88 -3.32 4.30 11.45
N LEU A 89 -4.15 5.05 10.70
CA LEU A 89 -3.91 6.50 10.49
C LEU A 89 -4.59 7.39 11.54
N VAL A 90 -5.51 6.86 12.35
CA VAL A 90 -6.30 7.67 13.33
C VAL A 90 -5.48 8.04 14.58
N GLY A 91 -4.39 7.33 14.89
CA GLY A 91 -3.62 7.53 16.13
C GLY A 91 -2.47 8.54 16.09
N ARG A 92 -2.11 9.10 14.92
CA ARG A 92 -0.88 9.92 14.77
C ARG A 92 -1.08 11.43 14.89
N LEU A 93 -2.30 11.92 15.10
CA LEU A 93 -2.63 13.35 15.11
C LEU A 93 -2.71 13.99 16.51
N VAL A 94 -2.43 13.27 17.60
CA VAL A 94 -2.76 13.74 18.97
C VAL A 94 -1.56 14.29 19.79
N HIS A 95 -0.35 14.40 19.24
CA HIS A 95 0.83 14.72 20.08
C HIS A 95 1.68 15.94 19.64
N SER A 96 1.20 16.82 18.76
CA SER A 96 2.01 17.95 18.27
C SER A 96 1.60 19.34 18.77
N ALA A 97 0.71 19.46 19.76
CA ALA A 97 0.41 20.76 20.38
C ALA A 97 1.16 20.90 21.72
N PRO A 98 2.12 21.85 21.84
CA PRO A 98 2.71 22.19 23.13
C PRO A 98 1.64 22.77 24.08
N PRO A 99 1.76 22.59 25.41
CA PRO A 99 0.82 23.19 26.35
C PRO A 99 0.91 24.72 26.29
N ILE A 100 -0.21 25.41 26.06
CA ILE A 100 -0.30 26.86 26.23
C ILE A 100 -0.16 27.15 27.74
N GLN A 101 0.98 27.69 28.14
CA GLN A 101 1.21 28.21 29.49
C GLN A 101 0.52 29.59 29.60
N LEU A 102 -0.60 29.66 30.31
CA LEU A 102 -1.23 30.92 30.70
C LEU A 102 -0.40 31.58 31.80
N GLN A 103 0.42 32.58 31.45
CA GLN A 103 1.22 33.35 32.39
C GLN A 103 0.32 34.17 33.34
N GLN A 104 0.41 33.92 34.64
CA GLN A 104 -0.22 34.74 35.69
C GLN A 104 0.49 36.10 35.85
N PRO A 105 -0.20 37.16 36.32
CA PRO A 105 0.30 38.54 36.30
C PRO A 105 1.47 38.74 37.27
N VAL A 106 2.52 39.41 36.78
CA VAL A 106 3.74 39.74 37.53
C VAL A 106 3.50 40.96 38.43
N PRO A 107 3.95 41.00 39.70
CA PRO A 107 3.92 42.20 40.51
C PRO A 107 5.13 43.11 40.23
N ASN A 108 4.87 44.41 40.16
CA ASN A 108 5.83 45.47 39.83
C ASN A 108 6.64 45.88 41.06
N ASN A 109 7.96 46.01 40.94
CA ASN A 109 8.76 46.86 41.82
C ASN A 109 9.89 47.59 41.07
N THR A 110 9.54 48.81 40.65
CA THR A 110 10.48 49.88 40.31
C THR A 110 11.41 50.17 41.48
N THR A 111 12.74 50.25 41.24
CA THR A 111 13.61 51.33 41.78
C THR A 111 14.94 51.40 41.01
N ARG A 112 15.21 52.60 40.47
CA ARG A 112 16.46 53.12 39.86
C ARG A 112 17.65 52.97 40.82
N ASN A 113 18.88 52.71 40.39
CA ASN A 113 19.91 53.64 39.87
C ASN A 113 21.25 52.83 39.87
N ALA A 114 22.39 53.14 39.25
CA ALA A 114 22.92 54.23 38.42
C ALA A 114 24.19 53.69 37.71
N ASN A 115 24.84 54.59 36.97
CA ASN A 115 26.29 54.78 36.76
C ASN A 115 27.19 53.65 36.19
N ALA A 116 27.25 53.66 34.85
CA ALA A 116 28.43 53.85 33.99
C ALA A 116 29.84 53.49 34.53
N SER A 117 30.47 52.53 33.88
CA SER A 117 31.92 52.35 33.63
C SER A 117 32.08 51.04 32.83
N THR A 118 32.96 50.78 31.88
CA THR A 118 33.92 51.49 31.02
C THR A 118 34.40 50.41 29.99
N PHE A 119 35.03 50.82 28.89
CA PHE A 119 35.87 50.01 27.94
C PHE A 119 35.13 49.09 26.95
N ARG A 120 35.14 49.42 25.64
CA ARG A 120 36.14 49.04 24.58
C ARG A 120 36.32 47.51 24.52
N ASP A 121 36.13 46.84 23.39
CA ASP A 121 36.88 47.06 22.14
C ASP A 121 36.32 46.22 20.96
N SER A 122 36.52 46.75 19.74
CA SER A 122 36.78 46.10 18.43
C SER A 122 35.84 45.00 17.89
N SER A 123 35.24 45.23 16.70
CA SER A 123 35.75 44.86 15.35
C SER A 123 35.69 43.34 15.13
N GLU A 124 35.29 42.76 14.00
CA GLU A 124 34.92 43.22 12.68
C GLU A 124 34.44 41.97 11.89
N ASN A 125 33.99 42.20 10.65
CA ASN A 125 33.90 41.23 9.55
C ASN A 125 32.60 40.38 9.51
N SER A 126 31.59 40.66 8.67
CA SER A 126 31.57 40.82 7.19
C SER A 126 32.16 39.57 6.50
N SER A 127 31.62 38.95 5.45
CA SER A 127 30.39 38.97 4.66
C SER A 127 30.46 37.71 3.75
N ASN A 128 29.46 37.54 2.88
CA ASN A 128 29.48 36.84 1.58
C ASN A 128 28.67 35.53 1.56
N THR A 129 27.39 35.54 1.15
CA THR A 129 26.77 35.75 -0.19
C THR A 129 26.80 34.52 -1.10
N THR A 130 25.59 33.98 -1.32
CA THR A 130 24.98 33.53 -2.60
C THR A 130 25.72 32.56 -3.52
N ASN A 131 25.06 31.45 -3.89
CA ASN A 131 24.55 31.28 -5.26
C ASN A 131 23.51 30.17 -5.40
N ILE A 132 22.48 30.48 -6.20
CA ILE A 132 21.34 29.67 -6.64
C ILE A 132 21.57 29.26 -8.11
N SER A 133 20.77 28.28 -8.55
CA SER A 133 20.41 27.83 -9.91
C SER A 133 21.14 26.57 -10.38
N GLU A 134 20.45 25.43 -10.50
CA GLU A 134 19.36 25.07 -11.44
C GLU A 134 19.94 24.69 -12.82
N ASN A 135 19.75 23.43 -13.23
CA ASN A 135 19.19 23.06 -14.55
C ASN A 135 19.28 21.55 -14.83
N LEU A 136 18.09 20.98 -15.09
CA LEU A 136 17.85 19.77 -15.90
C LEU A 136 18.06 20.13 -17.39
N PRO A 137 18.27 19.15 -18.30
CA PRO A 137 17.13 18.84 -19.18
C PRO A 137 17.03 17.37 -19.68
N LEU A 138 15.80 17.04 -20.08
CA LEU A 138 15.37 15.91 -20.89
C LEU A 138 15.94 15.98 -22.32
N THR A 139 16.19 14.83 -22.95
CA THR A 139 16.16 14.70 -24.42
C THR A 139 15.58 13.35 -24.86
N ALA A 140 14.68 13.44 -25.83
CA ALA A 140 14.12 12.35 -26.65
C ALA A 140 14.60 12.53 -28.12
N HIS A 141 14.22 11.61 -29.00
CA HIS A 141 14.57 11.43 -30.44
C HIS A 141 15.89 10.66 -30.68
N ASN A 142 16.02 9.73 -31.63
CA ASN A 142 15.40 9.65 -32.95
C ASN A 142 15.39 8.21 -33.52
N ALA A 143 14.57 8.01 -34.56
CA ALA A 143 14.56 6.85 -35.46
C ALA A 143 15.73 6.88 -36.48
N ASP A 144 16.22 5.70 -36.93
CA ASP A 144 16.33 5.31 -38.35
C ASP A 144 17.18 4.02 -38.57
N ARG A 145 16.70 3.21 -39.53
CA ARG A 145 17.42 2.32 -40.48
C ARG A 145 18.59 1.44 -40.00
N GLN A 146 18.39 0.12 -40.01
CA GLN A 146 18.80 -0.81 -41.09
C GLN A 146 18.07 -2.14 -40.97
#